data_AF-A0A9J9HFZ9-F1
#
_entry.id   AF-A0A9J9HFZ9-F1
#
_cell.length_a   1.000
_cell.length_b   1.000
_cell.length_c   1.000
_cell.angle_alpha   90.00
_cell.angle_beta   90.00
_cell.angle_gamma   90.00
#
_symmetry.space_group_name_H-M   'P 1'
#
loop_
_entity.id
_entity.type
_entity.pdbx_description
1 polymer ?
#
loop_
_entity_poly.entity_id
_entity_poly.type
_entity_poly.pdbx_seq_one_letter_code
_entity_poly.pdbx_strand_id
1 'polypeptide(L)' 'MTAMMYRLSVIHHKLDAEIRRELKRRIPDSIRLLRLKKLRLMVKDRLAGNMRGALA' A
#
# COMPACT_ATOMS: atom_id res chain seq x y z
N MET A 1 -10.83 3.21 -18.59
CA MET A 1 -9.67 3.18 -17.69
C MET A 1 -9.58 4.50 -16.95
N THR A 2 -10.14 4.58 -15.74
CA THR A 2 -10.26 5.81 -14.96
C THR A 2 -8.92 6.22 -14.35
N ALA A 3 -8.54 7.49 -14.50
CA ALA A 3 -7.30 8.07 -13.98
C ALA A 3 -7.06 7.80 -12.47
N MET A 4 -8.13 7.51 -11.72
CA MET A 4 -8.09 7.09 -10.33
C MET A 4 -7.37 5.76 -10.12
N MET A 5 -7.63 4.74 -10.96
CA MET A 5 -6.94 3.45 -10.86
C MET A 5 -5.46 3.56 -11.20
N TYR A 6 -5.11 4.42 -12.15
CA TYR A 6 -3.71 4.70 -12.50
C TYR A 6 -2.97 5.37 -11.34
N ARG A 7 -3.53 6.43 -10.75
CA ARG A 7 -2.95 7.10 -9.57
C ARG A 7 -2.79 6.14 -8.40
N LEU A 8 -3.77 5.26 -8.18
CA LEU A 8 -3.74 4.26 -7.13
C LEU A 8 -2.61 3.23 -7.36
N SER A 9 -2.47 2.71 -8.58
CA SER A 9 -1.38 1.80 -8.94
C SER A 9 0.01 2.44 -8.79
N VAL A 10 0.15 3.72 -9.15
CA VAL A 10 1.41 4.45 -8.97
C VAL A 10 1.78 4.58 -7.48
N ILE A 11 0.80 4.90 -6.62
CA ILE A 11 1.00 4.98 -5.17
C ILE A 11 1.35 3.60 -4.60
N HIS A 12 0.66 2.54 -5.03
CA HIS A 12 0.97 1.17 -4.64
C HIS A 12 2.40 0.77 -5.04
N HIS A 13 2.81 1.09 -6.27
CA HIS A 13 4.15 0.78 -6.73
C HIS A 13 5.25 1.52 -5.98
N LYS A 14 5.02 2.80 -5.62
CA LYS A 14 5.96 3.55 -4.77
C LYS A 14 6.09 2.92 -3.38
N LEU A 15 4.99 2.56 -2.75
CA LEU A 15 4.99 1.89 -1.43
C LEU A 15 5.72 0.55 -1.49
N ASP A 16 5.48 -0.28 -2.51
CA ASP A 16 6.16 -1.56 -2.66
C ASP A 16 7.65 -1.39 -2.98
N ALA A 17 8.03 -0.36 -3.74
CA ALA A 17 9.43 -0.04 -4.01
C ALA A 17 10.16 0.38 -2.71
N GLU A 18 9.54 1.19 -1.86
CA GLU A 18 10.11 1.58 -0.57
C GLU A 18 10.24 0.39 0.39
N ILE A 19 9.22 -0.48 0.46
CA ILE A 19 9.27 -1.72 1.26
C ILE A 19 10.41 -2.62 0.78
N ARG A 20 10.56 -2.82 -0.55
CA ARG A 20 11.65 -3.62 -1.10
C ARG A 20 13.03 -2.99 -0.82
N ARG A 21 13.12 -1.66 -0.85
CA ARG A 21 14.37 -0.94 -0.56
C ARG A 21 14.77 -1.04 0.92
N GLU A 22 13.80 -0.98 1.83
CA GLU A 22 14.04 -1.19 3.27
C GLU A 22 14.32 -2.66 3.58
N LEU A 23 13.70 -3.62 2.87
CA LEU A 23 14.03 -5.05 2.95
C LEU A 23 15.45 -5.36 2.46
N LYS A 24 15.94 -4.63 1.46
CA LYS A 24 17.28 -4.82 0.90
C LYS A 24 18.38 -4.17 1.76
N ARG A 25 18.03 -3.42 2.82
CA ARG A 25 19.01 -2.85 3.75
C ARG A 25 19.57 -3.92 4.68
N ARG A 26 20.85 -3.75 5.02
CA ARG A 26 21.64 -4.67 5.85
C ARG A 26 21.13 -4.80 7.29
N ILE A 27 20.39 -3.80 7.77
CA ILE A 27 19.66 -3.81 9.05
C ILE A 27 18.23 -3.34 8.73
N PRO A 28 17.30 -4.25 8.43
CA PRO A 28 15.92 -3.89 8.18
C PRO A 28 15.27 -3.43 9.48
N ASP A 29 14.77 -2.19 9.51
CA ASP A 29 13.97 -1.70 10.63
C ASP A 29 12.60 -2.40 10.57
N SER A 30 12.49 -3.48 11.34
CA SER A 30 11.30 -4.33 11.38
C SER A 30 10.06 -3.57 11.87
N ILE A 31 10.24 -2.53 12.70
CA ILE A 31 9.15 -1.67 13.19
C ILE A 31 8.64 -0.78 12.05
N ARG A 32 9.57 -0.20 11.29
CA ARG A 32 9.25 0.61 10.11
C ARG A 32 8.55 -0.23 9.03
N LEU A 33 8.98 -1.47 8.87
CA LEU A 33 8.38 -2.43 7.94
C LEU A 33 6.98 -2.88 8.36
N LEU A 34 6.76 -3.10 9.66
CA LEU A 34 5.44 -3.36 10.24
C LEU A 34 4.50 -2.18 10.04
N ARG A 35 4.97 -0.94 10.27
CA ARG A 35 4.20 0.28 10.00
C ARG A 35 3.82 0.41 8.52
N LEU A 36 4.77 0.19 7.61
CA LEU A 36 4.50 0.21 6.17
C LEU A 36 3.49 -0.86 5.75
N LYS A 37 3.61 -2.09 6.27
CA LYS A 37 2.62 -3.16 6.03
C LYS A 37 1.23 -2.81 6.57
N LYS A 38 1.15 -2.22 7.76
CA LYS A 38 -0.12 -1.80 8.38
C LYS A 38 -0.78 -0.68 7.60
N LEU A 39 -0.02 0.31 7.12
CA LEU A 39 -0.50 1.34 6.20
C LEU A 39 -1.03 0.73 4.91
N ARG A 40 -0.29 -0.21 4.30
CA ARG A 40 -0.72 -0.91 3.09
C ARG A 40 -2.00 -1.71 3.31
N LEU A 41 -2.15 -2.33 4.49
CA LEU A 41 -3.36 -3.05 4.90
C LEU A 41 -4.54 -2.10 5.05
N MET A 42 -4.39 -0.98 5.78
CA MET A 42 -5.45 0.02 5.92
C MET A 42 -5.87 0.64 4.58
N VAL A 43 -4.93 0.88 3.66
CA VAL A 43 -5.24 1.37 2.31
C VAL A 43 -6.03 0.32 1.53
N LYS A 44 -5.64 -0.96 1.61
CA LYS A 44 -6.36 -2.07 1.00
C LYS A 44 -7.76 -2.26 1.61
N ASP A 45 -7.87 -2.17 2.93
CA ASP A 45 -9.14 -2.28 3.64
C ASP A 45 -10.05 -1.09 3.33
N ARG A 46 -9.50 0.12 3.19
CA ARG A 46 -10.26 1.28 2.75
C ARG A 46 -10.73 1.12 1.30
N LEU A 47 -9.91 0.57 0.42
CA LEU A 47 -10.32 0.22 -0.96
C LEU A 47 -11.42 -0.84 -0.97
N ALA A 48 -11.28 -1.90 -0.18
CA ALA A 48 -12.26 -2.98 -0.08
C ALA A 48 -13.58 -2.52 0.57
N GLY A 49 -13.50 -1.68 1.61
CA GLY A 49 -14.65 -1.06 2.27
C GLY A 49 -15.37 -0.08 1.35
N ASN A 50 -14.62 0.73 0.58
CA ASN A 50 -15.20 1.64 -0.40
C ASN A 50 -15.77 0.90 -1.63
N MET A 51 -15.29 -0.31 -1.93
CA MET A 51 -15.85 -1.20 -2.95
C MET A 51 -17.12 -1.91 -2.45
N ARG A 52 -17.21 -2.25 -1.16
CA ARG A 52 -18.44 -2.80 -0.54
C ARG A 52 -19.55 -1.76 -0.36
N GLY A 53 -19.21 -0.51 -0.07
CA GLY A 53 -20.20 0.58 0.01
C GLY A 53 -20.68 1.12 -1.34
N ALA A 54 -19.99 0.80 -2.45
CA ALA A 54 -20.39 1.19 -3.80
C ALA A 54 -21.26 0.15 -4.52
N LEU A 55 -21.54 -0.99 -3.87
CA LEU A 55 -22.36 -2.10 -4.38
C LEU A 55 -23.59 -2.37 -3.50
N ALA A 56 -23.90 -1.47 -2.55
CA ALA A 56 -25.05 -1.55 -1.65
C ALA A 56 -26.04 -0.40 -1.94
#